data_AF-A0A2T0R6U1-F1
#
_entry.id   AF-A0A2T0R6U1-F1
#
_cell.length_a   1.000
_cell.length_b   1.000
_cell.length_c   1.000
_cell.angle_alpha   90.00
_cell.angle_beta   90.00
_cell.angle_gamma   90.00
#
_symmetry.space_group_name_H-M   'P 1'
#
loop_
_entity.id
_entity.type
_entity.pdbx_description
1 polymer ?
#
loop_
_entity_poly.entity_id
_entity_poly.type
_entity_poly.pdbx_seq_one_letter_code
_entity_poly.pdbx_strand_id
1 'polypeptide(L)'
;MLAAVGDSTQAHTLFSEPLLPHGGPSGRAAMTRQGPLHPRPEEPPAPPGDQGTLALRPQAEEEADTLAAALANPHPEVALPLDEHVLRVLRHLRPATLGRRRRERPDAPSVGATAHELPRADVEAWLGFALPEFPDLAPARLVCLRREPGPLPRRGSLMPNGEPFCVRVALLWVAPDVDLDRLVLRRGDGLLQGTVNWQPGRSRPDHRVLTTHFTNPAGGHTSVTVGGTQVGVQRVDPELTRIAWGRDVGDDEFTVALHVPHEPRQALEFLLRGRDAP
;
A
#
# COMPACT_ATOMS: atom_id res chain seq x y z
N MET A 1 -10.53 17.33 -33.13
CA MET A 1 -10.26 16.91 -31.73
C MET A 1 -10.40 15.40 -31.68
N LEU A 2 -9.32 14.67 -31.95
CA LEU A 2 -9.27 13.20 -31.93
C LEU A 2 -8.31 12.83 -30.80
N ALA A 3 -8.84 12.23 -29.73
CA ALA A 3 -8.03 11.74 -28.63
C ALA A 3 -7.13 10.61 -29.14
N ALA A 4 -5.81 10.71 -28.90
CA ALA A 4 -4.89 9.62 -29.13
C ALA A 4 -5.24 8.48 -28.18
N VAL A 5 -5.83 7.42 -28.74
CA VAL A 5 -6.14 6.17 -28.03
C VAL A 5 -4.83 5.40 -27.89
N GLY A 6 -4.10 5.59 -26.79
CA GLY A 6 -2.85 4.87 -26.51
C GLY A 6 -3.09 3.41 -26.14
N ASP A 7 -2.08 2.54 -26.33
CA ASP A 7 -2.09 1.08 -26.08
C ASP A 7 -2.77 0.65 -24.77
N SER A 8 -2.71 1.49 -23.74
CA SER A 8 -3.34 1.25 -22.44
C SER A 8 -4.87 1.10 -22.50
N THR A 9 -5.52 1.60 -23.56
CA THR A 9 -6.98 1.61 -23.70
C THR A 9 -7.56 0.43 -24.48
N GLN A 10 -6.71 -0.37 -25.15
CA GLN A 10 -7.14 -1.55 -25.92
C GLN A 10 -6.65 -2.88 -25.34
N ALA A 11 -5.76 -2.86 -24.34
CA ALA A 11 -5.37 -4.06 -23.62
C ALA A 11 -6.52 -4.53 -22.73
N HIS A 12 -7.04 -5.73 -22.96
CA HIS A 12 -8.00 -6.37 -22.07
C HIS A 12 -7.34 -7.44 -21.21
N THR A 13 -7.94 -7.67 -20.06
CA THR A 13 -7.47 -8.65 -19.08
C THR A 13 -8.52 -9.74 -18.98
N LEU A 14 -8.11 -10.99 -19.20
CA LEU A 14 -8.94 -12.13 -18.83
C LEU A 14 -8.66 -12.51 -17.39
N PHE A 15 -9.73 -12.56 -16.61
CA PHE A 15 -9.74 -13.16 -15.29
C PHE A 15 -10.26 -14.57 -15.44
N SER A 16 -9.45 -15.54 -15.02
CA SER A 16 -9.89 -16.92 -14.88
C SER A 16 -9.82 -17.33 -13.42
N GLU A 17 -10.85 -18.02 -12.97
CA GLU A 17 -10.83 -18.74 -11.69
C GLU A 17 -10.56 -20.21 -12.02
N PRO A 18 -9.30 -20.65 -12.03
CA PRO A 18 -8.99 -22.05 -12.25
C PRO A 18 -9.78 -22.91 -11.26
N LEU A 19 -10.33 -24.03 -11.74
CA LEU A 19 -10.95 -25.02 -10.88
C LEU A 19 -9.90 -26.01 -10.39
N LEU A 20 -10.12 -26.56 -9.20
CA LEU A 20 -9.35 -27.70 -8.72
C LEU A 20 -9.65 -28.95 -9.58
N PRO A 21 -8.81 -29.99 -9.57
CA PRO A 21 -9.02 -31.19 -10.40
C PRO A 21 -10.39 -31.88 -10.22
N HIS A 22 -11.05 -31.65 -9.07
CA HIS A 22 -12.39 -32.15 -8.74
C HIS A 22 -13.52 -31.16 -9.12
N GLY A 23 -13.23 -30.10 -9.88
CA GLY A 23 -14.21 -29.12 -10.36
C GLY A 23 -14.62 -28.03 -9.36
N GLY A 24 -14.10 -28.06 -8.12
CA GLY A 24 -14.35 -27.02 -7.11
C GLY A 24 -13.56 -25.73 -7.35
N PRO A 25 -13.99 -24.58 -6.77
CA PRO A 25 -13.28 -23.31 -6.91
C PRO A 25 -11.89 -23.38 -6.26
N SER A 26 -10.84 -22.91 -6.95
CA SER A 26 -9.46 -22.94 -6.41
C SER A 26 -9.13 -21.84 -5.40
N GLY A 27 -10.00 -20.84 -5.25
CA GLY A 27 -9.73 -19.64 -4.45
C GLY A 27 -8.60 -18.76 -5.01
N ARG A 28 -8.04 -19.11 -6.18
CA ARG A 28 -7.03 -18.34 -6.90
C ARG A 28 -7.69 -17.67 -8.11
N ALA A 29 -7.43 -16.39 -8.30
CA ALA A 29 -7.71 -15.71 -9.56
C ALA A 29 -6.41 -15.61 -10.36
N ALA A 30 -6.43 -16.10 -11.58
CA ALA A 30 -5.35 -15.91 -12.55
C ALA A 30 -5.69 -14.73 -13.46
N MET A 31 -4.67 -13.93 -13.76
CA MET A 31 -4.80 -12.76 -14.61
C MET A 31 -3.88 -12.92 -15.81
N THR A 32 -4.45 -12.98 -17.01
CA THR A 32 -3.67 -13.00 -18.25
C THR A 32 -3.93 -11.72 -19.02
N ARG A 33 -2.87 -10.97 -19.30
CA ARG A 33 -2.93 -9.80 -20.18
C ARG A 33 -3.03 -10.30 -21.61
N GLN A 34 -4.15 -10.03 -22.26
CA GLN A 34 -4.29 -10.29 -23.69
C GLN A 34 -4.00 -9.00 -24.45
N GLY A 35 -3.32 -9.15 -25.60
CA GLY A 35 -3.03 -8.02 -26.49
C GLY A 35 -4.31 -7.37 -27.05
N PRO A 36 -4.18 -6.32 -27.88
CA PRO A 36 -5.33 -5.57 -28.36
C PRO A 36 -6.36 -6.44 -29.11
N LEU A 37 -7.65 -6.15 -28.91
CA LEU A 37 -8.77 -6.88 -29.53
C LEU A 37 -8.82 -6.77 -31.06
N HIS A 38 -8.16 -5.76 -31.63
CA HIS A 38 -8.16 -5.49 -33.06
C HIS A 38 -6.72 -5.27 -33.56
N PRO A 39 -6.36 -5.76 -34.77
CA PRO A 39 -5.11 -5.38 -35.39
C PRO A 39 -5.09 -3.86 -35.62
N ARG A 40 -3.92 -3.25 -35.40
CA ARG A 40 -3.74 -1.81 -35.53
C ARG A 40 -4.11 -1.39 -36.97
N PRO A 41 -4.94 -0.36 -37.19
CA PRO A 41 -5.08 0.20 -38.52
C PRO A 41 -3.72 0.70 -39.00
N GLU A 42 -3.42 0.56 -40.29
CA GLU A 42 -2.18 1.07 -40.89
C GLU A 42 -1.98 2.54 -40.51
N GLU A 43 -0.76 2.87 -40.08
CA GLU A 43 -0.42 4.23 -39.67
C GLU A 43 -0.66 5.19 -40.84
N PRO A 44 -1.54 6.20 -40.71
CA PRO A 44 -1.66 7.21 -41.74
C PRO A 44 -0.32 7.96 -41.86
N PRO A 45 0.03 8.45 -43.07
CA PRO A 45 1.28 9.17 -43.28
C PRO A 45 1.37 10.35 -42.30
N ALA A 46 2.57 10.53 -41.72
CA ALA A 46 2.82 11.55 -40.73
C ALA A 46 2.36 12.93 -41.24
N PRO A 47 1.60 13.70 -40.45
CA PRO A 47 1.25 15.05 -40.83
C PRO A 47 2.52 15.91 -40.97
N PRO A 48 2.55 16.89 -41.90
CA PRO A 48 3.69 17.77 -42.07
C PRO A 48 4.04 18.45 -40.74
N GLY A 49 5.33 18.34 -40.38
CA GLY A 49 5.83 18.71 -39.07
C GLY A 49 5.70 20.20 -38.80
N ASP A 50 4.68 20.57 -38.04
CA ASP A 50 4.67 21.77 -37.20
C ASP A 50 3.56 21.72 -36.14
N GLN A 51 3.41 20.55 -35.48
CA GLN A 51 2.69 20.53 -34.21
C GLN A 51 3.64 21.07 -33.14
N GLY A 52 3.57 22.39 -32.92
CA GLY A 52 4.26 23.06 -31.84
C GLY A 52 4.16 22.23 -30.55
N THR A 53 5.31 21.92 -29.97
CA THR A 53 5.40 21.12 -28.75
C THR A 53 4.61 21.88 -27.68
N LEU A 54 3.44 21.35 -27.28
CA LEU A 54 2.72 21.85 -26.11
C LEU A 54 3.73 21.94 -24.96
N ALA A 55 3.80 23.10 -24.30
CA ALA A 55 4.81 23.45 -23.30
C ALA A 55 4.70 22.59 -22.03
N LEU A 56 4.98 21.29 -22.15
CA LEU A 56 5.15 20.33 -21.06
C LEU A 56 6.61 20.31 -20.55
N ARG A 57 7.51 21.06 -21.22
CA ARG A 57 8.95 21.02 -21.00
C ARG A 57 9.38 21.49 -19.60
N PRO A 58 8.88 22.62 -19.03
CA PRO A 58 9.31 23.05 -17.70
C PRO A 58 8.91 22.09 -16.59
N GLN A 59 7.71 21.49 -16.69
CA GLN A 59 7.21 20.55 -15.68
C GLN A 59 7.96 19.21 -15.73
N ALA A 60 8.31 18.73 -16.92
CA ALA A 60 9.11 17.52 -17.08
C ALA A 60 10.55 17.70 -16.61
N GLU A 61 11.14 18.88 -16.83
CA GLU A 61 12.47 19.26 -16.33
C GLU A 61 12.48 19.31 -14.78
N GLU A 62 11.49 19.97 -14.16
CA GLU A 62 11.36 20.00 -12.69
C GLU A 62 11.17 18.60 -12.07
N GLU A 63 10.39 17.75 -12.71
CA GLU A 63 10.19 16.36 -12.28
C GLU A 63 11.47 15.54 -12.39
N ALA A 64 12.22 15.69 -13.49
CA ALA A 64 13.49 15.02 -13.71
C ALA A 64 14.55 15.48 -12.69
N ASP A 65 14.62 16.78 -12.40
CA ASP A 65 15.53 17.34 -11.40
C ASP A 65 15.18 16.85 -9.99
N THR A 66 13.89 16.81 -9.66
CA THR A 66 13.44 16.29 -8.36
C THR A 66 13.73 14.81 -8.22
N LEU A 67 13.51 14.03 -9.29
CA LEU A 67 13.85 12.60 -9.31
C LEU A 67 15.34 12.37 -9.17
N ALA A 68 16.17 13.10 -9.93
CA ALA A 68 17.63 13.02 -9.85
C ALA A 68 18.12 13.34 -8.43
N ALA A 69 17.58 14.39 -7.81
CA ALA A 69 17.91 14.74 -6.43
C ALA A 69 17.46 13.64 -5.44
N ALA A 70 16.26 13.08 -5.61
CA ALA A 70 15.77 12.00 -4.76
C ALA A 70 16.59 10.71 -4.92
N LEU A 71 17.12 10.44 -6.11
CA LEU A 71 18.00 9.29 -6.35
C LEU A 71 19.41 9.50 -5.78
N ALA A 72 19.88 10.75 -5.72
CA ALA A 72 21.16 11.10 -5.08
C ALA A 72 21.11 10.98 -3.55
N ASN A 73 19.93 11.10 -2.94
CA ASN A 73 19.68 10.86 -1.52
C ASN A 73 18.43 9.99 -1.34
N PRO A 74 18.54 8.66 -1.53
CA PRO A 74 17.38 7.78 -1.69
C PRO A 74 16.56 7.60 -0.40
N HIS A 75 17.17 7.80 0.76
CA HIS A 75 16.58 7.55 2.08
C HIS A 75 16.97 8.66 3.07
N PRO A 76 16.55 9.91 2.85
CA PRO A 76 16.88 11.00 3.76
C PRO A 76 16.36 10.69 5.16
N GLU A 77 17.17 10.91 6.19
CA GLU A 77 16.70 10.92 7.57
C GLU A 77 15.74 12.09 7.77
N VAL A 78 14.59 11.86 8.41
CA VAL A 78 13.55 12.89 8.58
C VAL A 78 13.15 13.05 10.04
N ALA A 79 12.93 14.30 10.42
CA ALA A 79 12.40 14.71 11.71
C ALA A 79 11.40 15.87 11.51
N LEU A 80 10.75 16.34 12.57
CA LEU A 80 9.94 17.55 12.53
C LEU A 80 10.79 18.78 12.88
N PRO A 81 10.67 19.90 12.13
CA PRO A 81 9.93 20.05 10.88
C PRO A 81 10.59 19.32 9.70
N LEU A 82 9.78 18.90 8.71
CA LEU A 82 10.28 18.22 7.52
C LEU A 82 11.19 19.16 6.69
N ASP A 83 12.32 18.63 6.23
CA ASP A 83 13.28 19.33 5.37
C ASP A 83 12.69 19.68 4.00
N GLU A 84 13.19 20.76 3.38
CA GLU A 84 12.74 21.25 2.07
C GLU A 84 12.89 20.19 0.97
N HIS A 85 13.98 19.41 0.99
CA HIS A 85 14.21 18.33 0.04
C HIS A 85 13.08 17.30 0.10
N VAL A 86 12.72 16.86 1.30
CA VAL A 86 11.65 15.88 1.54
C VAL A 86 10.31 16.45 1.09
N LEU A 87 10.02 17.70 1.45
CA LEU A 87 8.80 18.39 1.05
C LEU A 87 8.69 18.51 -0.48
N ARG A 88 9.80 18.73 -1.19
CA ARG A 88 9.83 18.77 -2.66
C ARG A 88 9.51 17.40 -3.26
N VAL A 89 10.11 16.33 -2.74
CA VAL A 89 9.85 14.96 -3.22
C VAL A 89 8.41 14.52 -2.96
N LEU A 90 7.89 14.74 -1.75
CA LEU A 90 6.53 14.36 -1.39
C LEU A 90 5.46 15.07 -2.26
N ARG A 91 5.71 16.33 -2.65
CA ARG A 91 4.83 17.09 -3.55
C ARG A 91 4.72 16.47 -4.95
N HIS A 92 5.75 15.76 -5.40
CA HIS A 92 5.78 15.10 -6.71
C HIS A 92 5.13 13.71 -6.71
N LEU A 93 4.76 13.16 -5.54
CA LEU A 93 4.03 11.89 -5.48
C LEU A 93 2.64 12.03 -6.09
N ARG A 94 2.39 11.24 -7.13
CA ARG A 94 1.11 11.23 -7.84
C ARG A 94 0.21 10.11 -7.32
N PRO A 95 -1.09 10.36 -7.18
CA PRO A 95 -2.06 9.28 -7.06
C PRO A 95 -1.92 8.35 -8.27
N ALA A 96 -1.93 7.04 -8.05
CA ALA A 96 -2.34 6.17 -9.13
C ALA A 96 -3.85 6.02 -9.06
N THR A 97 -4.51 6.19 -10.21
CA THR A 97 -5.80 5.55 -10.42
C THR A 97 -5.56 4.05 -10.38
N LEU A 98 -5.64 3.46 -9.20
CA LEU A 98 -5.83 2.02 -9.08
C LEU A 98 -7.09 1.71 -9.86
N GLY A 99 -6.92 1.15 -11.05
CA GLY A 99 -8.00 0.73 -11.90
C GLY A 99 -8.98 -0.07 -11.05
N ARG A 100 -10.22 0.44 -11.00
CA ARG A 100 -11.37 -0.08 -10.25
C ARG A 100 -11.32 0.21 -8.74
N ARG A 101 -12.12 1.20 -8.34
CA ARG A 101 -13.00 1.05 -7.17
C ARG A 101 -13.54 -0.38 -7.22
N ARG A 102 -13.12 -1.25 -6.32
CA ARG A 102 -13.77 -2.54 -6.13
C ARG A 102 -15.20 -2.18 -5.77
N ARG A 103 -16.13 -2.28 -6.73
CA ARG A 103 -17.57 -2.12 -6.51
C ARG A 103 -17.95 -3.28 -5.60
N GLU A 104 -17.83 -3.09 -4.30
CA GLU A 104 -18.37 -4.04 -3.34
C GLU A 104 -19.88 -3.99 -3.44
N ARG A 105 -20.48 -5.18 -3.59
CA ARG A 105 -21.92 -5.35 -3.64
C ARG A 105 -22.50 -4.91 -2.29
N PRO A 106 -23.72 -4.35 -2.24
CA PRO A 106 -24.40 -3.97 -1.00
C PRO A 106 -24.47 -5.08 0.05
N ASP A 107 -24.36 -6.34 -0.37
CA ASP A 107 -24.52 -7.54 0.48
C ASP A 107 -23.18 -8.19 0.89
N ALA A 108 -22.04 -7.50 0.76
CA ALA A 108 -20.77 -8.03 1.23
C ALA A 108 -20.78 -8.10 2.79
N PRO A 109 -20.47 -9.25 3.40
CA PRO A 109 -20.52 -9.40 4.85
C PRO A 109 -19.60 -8.38 5.54
N SER A 110 -20.05 -7.84 6.67
CA SER A 110 -19.29 -6.93 7.52
C SER A 110 -17.99 -7.58 7.98
N VAL A 111 -17.02 -6.77 8.39
CA VAL A 111 -15.72 -7.28 8.81
C VAL A 111 -15.82 -8.12 10.08
N GLY A 112 -16.74 -7.80 11.00
CA GLY A 112 -17.04 -8.64 12.16
C GLY A 112 -17.63 -10.01 11.81
N ALA A 113 -18.37 -10.15 10.70
CA ALA A 113 -18.97 -11.43 10.33
C ALA A 113 -17.94 -12.49 9.88
N THR A 114 -16.71 -12.10 9.58
CA THR A 114 -15.64 -13.02 9.09
C THR A 114 -14.29 -12.83 9.75
N ALA A 115 -14.16 -11.87 10.68
CA ALA A 115 -12.92 -11.60 11.38
C ALA A 115 -13.11 -11.68 12.90
N HIS A 116 -12.05 -12.10 13.58
CA HIS A 116 -12.00 -12.33 15.01
C HIS A 116 -11.11 -11.27 15.66
N GLU A 117 -11.62 -10.63 16.72
CA GLU A 117 -10.86 -9.69 17.52
C GLU A 117 -9.78 -10.42 18.33
N LEU A 118 -8.58 -9.85 18.31
CA LEU A 118 -7.44 -10.27 19.10
C LEU A 118 -7.13 -9.20 20.15
N PRO A 119 -6.93 -9.56 21.43
CA PRO A 119 -6.46 -8.62 22.43
C PRO A 119 -5.13 -7.99 21.99
N ARG A 120 -5.02 -6.66 22.08
CA ARG A 120 -3.79 -5.92 21.71
C ARG A 120 -2.55 -6.51 22.39
N ALA A 121 -2.65 -6.81 23.68
CA ALA A 121 -1.54 -7.38 24.46
C ALA A 121 -1.06 -8.74 23.89
N ASP A 122 -1.98 -9.59 23.42
CA ASP A 122 -1.63 -10.87 22.81
C ASP A 122 -0.90 -10.68 21.48
N VAL A 123 -1.35 -9.69 20.69
CA VAL A 123 -0.69 -9.32 19.43
C VAL A 123 0.72 -8.78 19.69
N GLU A 124 0.88 -7.84 20.62
CA GLU A 124 2.19 -7.26 20.96
C GLU A 124 3.15 -8.29 21.55
N ALA A 125 2.66 -9.18 22.43
CA ALA A 125 3.44 -10.31 22.92
C ALA A 125 3.87 -11.24 21.78
N TRP A 126 2.98 -11.51 20.83
CA TRP A 126 3.30 -12.32 19.65
C TRP A 126 4.26 -11.61 18.69
N LEU A 127 4.20 -10.29 18.54
CA LEU A 127 5.12 -9.50 17.72
C LEU A 127 6.49 -9.33 18.36
N GLY A 128 6.55 -9.26 19.69
CA GLY A 128 7.77 -8.93 20.44
C GLY A 128 8.09 -7.43 20.42
N PHE A 129 7.12 -6.60 20.03
CA PHE A 129 7.21 -5.15 20.08
C PHE A 129 5.81 -4.51 20.24
N ALA A 130 5.79 -3.28 20.74
CA ALA A 130 4.57 -2.50 20.90
C ALA A 130 4.02 -2.04 19.54
N LEU A 131 2.70 -2.10 19.36
CA LEU A 131 2.04 -1.53 18.20
C LEU A 131 2.05 0.01 18.28
N PRO A 132 2.05 0.71 17.13
CA PRO A 132 2.10 2.17 17.12
C PRO A 132 0.93 2.80 17.88
N GLU A 133 1.18 3.90 18.57
CA GLU A 133 0.15 4.71 19.21
C GLU A 133 0.12 6.11 18.61
N PHE A 134 -1.07 6.62 18.35
CA PHE A 134 -1.26 7.95 17.76
C PHE A 134 -2.13 8.80 18.69
N PRO A 135 -1.52 9.69 19.50
CA PRO A 135 -2.25 10.57 20.41
C PRO A 135 -3.32 11.42 19.71
N ASP A 136 -3.06 11.82 18.46
CA ASP A 136 -3.97 12.61 17.63
C ASP A 136 -5.27 11.88 17.29
N LEU A 137 -5.32 10.55 17.48
CA LEU A 137 -6.52 9.75 17.26
C LEU A 137 -7.39 9.60 18.50
N ALA A 138 -6.96 10.09 19.69
CA ALA A 138 -7.78 9.99 20.90
C ALA A 138 -9.15 10.66 20.70
N PRO A 139 -10.27 10.03 21.12
CA PRO A 139 -10.37 8.85 21.99
C PRO A 139 -10.47 7.50 21.25
N ALA A 140 -10.06 7.39 19.98
CA ALA A 140 -10.12 6.14 19.24
C ALA A 140 -9.32 5.02 19.92
N ARG A 141 -9.83 3.80 19.81
CA ARG A 141 -9.15 2.58 20.26
C ARG A 141 -8.61 1.80 19.07
N LEU A 142 -7.47 1.15 19.26
CA LEU A 142 -6.92 0.18 18.31
C LEU A 142 -7.60 -1.18 18.50
N VAL A 143 -8.17 -1.70 17.43
CA VAL A 143 -8.75 -3.04 17.32
C VAL A 143 -7.87 -3.87 16.40
N CYS A 144 -7.47 -5.05 16.87
CA CYS A 144 -6.70 -6.01 16.08
C CYS A 144 -7.63 -7.13 15.60
N LEU A 145 -7.63 -7.39 14.29
CA LEU A 145 -8.53 -8.37 13.68
C LEU A 145 -7.76 -9.40 12.84
N ARG A 146 -8.24 -10.63 12.86
CA ARG A 146 -7.72 -11.73 12.02
C ARG A 146 -8.87 -12.50 11.37
N ARG A 147 -8.67 -13.01 10.15
CA ARG A 147 -9.70 -13.82 9.46
C ARG A 147 -9.83 -15.23 10.03
N GLU A 148 -8.72 -15.87 10.37
CA GLU A 148 -8.76 -17.24 10.90
C GLU A 148 -9.07 -17.22 12.41
N PRO A 149 -9.99 -18.08 12.88
CA PRO A 149 -10.28 -18.21 14.31
C PRO A 149 -9.11 -18.82 15.09
N GLY A 150 -9.08 -18.53 16.39
CA GLY A 150 -8.10 -19.08 17.33
C GLY A 150 -6.85 -18.21 17.54
N PRO A 151 -5.92 -18.68 18.38
CA PRO A 151 -4.74 -17.90 18.76
C PRO A 151 -3.79 -17.68 17.57
N LEU A 152 -2.92 -16.68 17.71
CA LEU A 152 -1.81 -16.47 16.77
C LEU A 152 -0.89 -17.71 16.77
N PRO A 153 -0.49 -18.21 15.59
CA PRO A 153 0.37 -19.38 15.52
C PRO A 153 1.73 -19.06 16.15
N ARG A 154 2.37 -20.08 16.74
CA ARG A 154 3.76 -19.93 17.22
C ARG A 154 4.66 -19.55 16.05
N ARG A 155 5.58 -18.62 16.25
CA ARG A 155 6.58 -18.27 15.23
C ARG A 155 7.39 -19.51 14.83
N GLY A 156 7.74 -19.61 13.55
CA GLY A 156 8.37 -20.80 12.96
C GLY A 156 7.42 -21.99 12.68
N SER A 157 6.11 -21.87 12.99
CA SER A 157 5.15 -22.90 12.60
C SER A 157 5.01 -22.99 11.09
N LEU A 158 4.93 -24.22 10.56
CA LEU A 158 4.64 -24.50 9.16
C LEU A 158 3.19 -24.94 9.00
N MET A 159 2.59 -24.61 7.86
CA MET A 159 1.32 -25.18 7.43
C MET A 159 1.46 -26.71 7.24
N PRO A 160 0.36 -27.49 7.25
CA PRO A 160 0.41 -28.94 7.06
C PRO A 160 1.11 -29.40 5.77
N ASN A 161 1.16 -28.54 4.75
CA ASN A 161 1.85 -28.76 3.48
C ASN A 161 3.36 -28.40 3.54
N GLY A 162 3.89 -28.03 4.70
CA GLY A 162 5.29 -27.63 4.90
C GLY A 162 5.61 -26.18 4.51
N GLU A 163 4.63 -25.40 4.03
CA GLU A 163 4.84 -23.99 3.69
C GLU A 163 4.86 -23.10 4.95
N PRO A 164 5.62 -21.99 4.95
CA PRO A 164 5.61 -21.03 6.06
C PRO A 164 4.20 -20.42 6.25
N PHE A 165 3.75 -20.33 7.50
CA PHE A 165 2.53 -19.58 7.82
C PHE A 165 2.76 -18.08 7.58
N CYS A 166 2.03 -17.49 6.63
CA CYS A 166 1.90 -16.04 6.55
C CYS A 166 0.75 -15.61 7.46
N VAL A 167 1.03 -14.75 8.44
CA VAL A 167 0.00 -14.21 9.33
C VAL A 167 -0.22 -12.75 8.99
N ARG A 168 -1.49 -12.39 8.83
CA ARG A 168 -1.92 -11.01 8.63
C ARG A 168 -2.88 -10.61 9.73
N VAL A 169 -2.53 -9.57 10.47
CA VAL A 169 -3.39 -8.91 11.46
C VAL A 169 -3.79 -7.55 10.89
N ALA A 170 -5.09 -7.29 10.78
CA ALA A 170 -5.59 -5.95 10.46
C ALA A 170 -5.60 -5.09 11.72
N LEU A 171 -5.15 -3.85 11.59
CA LEU A 171 -5.14 -2.84 12.64
C LEU A 171 -6.18 -1.78 12.29
N LEU A 172 -7.09 -1.48 13.20
CA LEU A 172 -8.12 -0.46 12.97
C LEU A 172 -8.21 0.49 14.16
N TRP A 173 -8.07 1.77 13.90
CA TRP A 173 -8.41 2.80 14.88
C TRP A 173 -9.85 3.22 14.66
N VAL A 174 -10.69 2.93 15.64
CA VAL A 174 -12.13 3.18 15.60
C VAL A 174 -12.55 4.02 16.80
N ALA A 175 -13.57 4.85 16.61
CA ALA A 175 -14.19 5.55 17.73
C ALA A 175 -14.74 4.54 18.76
N PRO A 176 -14.78 4.90 20.06
CA PRO A 176 -15.10 3.95 21.13
C PRO A 176 -16.51 3.34 21.05
N ASP A 177 -17.43 4.03 20.38
CA ASP A 177 -18.84 3.67 20.20
C ASP A 177 -19.14 2.92 18.89
N VAL A 178 -18.12 2.60 18.08
CA VAL A 178 -18.31 1.87 16.82
C VAL A 178 -18.70 0.42 17.09
N ASP A 179 -19.84 0.01 16.53
CA ASP A 179 -20.29 -1.38 16.44
C ASP A 179 -19.46 -2.13 15.37
N LEU A 180 -18.50 -2.94 15.82
CA LEU A 180 -17.61 -3.72 14.96
C LEU A 180 -18.34 -4.78 14.13
N ASP A 181 -19.47 -5.30 14.62
CA ASP A 181 -20.25 -6.33 13.92
C ASP A 181 -20.97 -5.76 12.68
N ARG A 182 -21.15 -4.44 12.66
CA ARG A 182 -21.76 -3.69 11.55
C ARG A 182 -20.76 -2.90 10.72
N LEU A 183 -19.49 -2.90 11.11
CA LEU A 183 -18.44 -2.14 10.43
C LEU A 183 -18.14 -2.77 9.07
N VAL A 184 -18.41 -2.01 8.01
CA VAL A 184 -17.95 -2.31 6.65
C VAL A 184 -16.65 -1.55 6.43
N LEU A 185 -15.53 -2.26 6.31
CA LEU A 185 -14.25 -1.63 6.00
C LEU A 185 -14.18 -1.29 4.52
N ARG A 186 -14.45 -0.03 4.16
CA ARG A 186 -13.87 0.50 2.93
C ARG A 186 -12.52 1.12 3.24
N ARG A 187 -11.66 1.14 2.23
CA ARG A 187 -10.37 1.82 2.32
C ARG A 187 -10.63 3.31 2.61
N GLY A 188 -10.18 3.79 3.76
CA GLY A 188 -10.40 5.19 4.19
C GLY A 188 -11.64 5.45 5.04
N ASP A 189 -12.48 4.45 5.34
CA ASP A 189 -13.71 4.63 6.16
C ASP A 189 -13.47 4.67 7.68
N GLY A 190 -12.21 4.53 8.13
CA GLY A 190 -11.82 4.61 9.54
C GLY A 190 -10.79 5.71 9.76
N LEU A 191 -10.64 6.17 11.01
CA LEU A 191 -9.68 7.21 11.38
C LEU A 191 -8.25 6.85 10.93
N LEU A 192 -7.88 5.57 11.07
CA LEU A 192 -6.65 5.00 10.55
C LEU A 192 -6.84 3.49 10.34
N GLN A 193 -6.33 2.97 9.22
CA GLN A 193 -6.33 1.53 8.95
C GLN A 193 -4.90 1.05 8.73
N GLY A 194 -4.58 -0.15 9.19
CA GLY A 194 -3.26 -0.73 9.03
C GLY A 194 -3.26 -2.24 8.93
N THR A 195 -2.09 -2.80 8.70
CA THR A 195 -1.84 -4.24 8.70
C THR A 195 -0.47 -4.51 9.28
N VAL A 196 -0.36 -5.60 10.05
CA VAL A 196 0.91 -6.25 10.33
C VAL A 196 0.92 -7.57 9.57
N ASN A 197 1.99 -7.82 8.83
CA ASN A 197 2.21 -9.06 8.12
C ASN A 197 3.50 -9.68 8.62
N TRP A 198 3.46 -10.98 8.94
CA TRP A 198 4.64 -11.76 9.29
C TRP A 198 4.94 -12.74 8.16
N GLN A 199 6.22 -12.82 7.79
CA GLN A 199 6.74 -13.83 6.86
C GLN A 199 7.92 -14.56 7.51
N PRO A 200 7.83 -15.89 7.72
CA PRO A 200 8.92 -16.67 8.30
C PRO A 200 10.14 -16.73 7.38
N GLY A 201 11.34 -16.59 7.95
CA GLY A 201 12.57 -17.15 7.39
C GLY A 201 13.02 -16.58 6.04
N ARG A 202 12.64 -15.35 5.71
CA ARG A 202 13.25 -14.59 4.61
C ARG A 202 13.41 -13.16 5.06
N SER A 203 14.45 -12.87 5.86
CA SER A 203 15.13 -11.59 5.69
C SER A 203 15.63 -11.63 4.25
N ARG A 204 14.85 -11.07 3.32
CA ARG A 204 15.30 -11.01 1.93
C ARG A 204 16.55 -10.13 1.98
N PRO A 205 17.72 -10.63 1.59
CA PRO A 205 18.83 -9.73 1.33
C PRO A 205 18.33 -8.81 0.21
N ASP A 206 18.42 -7.52 0.46
CA ASP A 206 17.70 -6.42 -0.17
C ASP A 206 16.31 -6.12 0.45
N HIS A 207 16.33 -5.17 1.38
CA HIS A 207 15.51 -3.96 1.20
C HIS A 207 15.77 -3.46 -0.22
N ARG A 208 15.12 -4.09 -1.22
CA ARG A 208 15.22 -3.71 -2.62
C ARG A 208 14.98 -2.23 -2.64
N VAL A 209 15.96 -1.49 -3.13
CA VAL A 209 15.90 -0.04 -3.28
C VAL A 209 14.52 0.29 -3.83
N LEU A 210 13.61 0.72 -2.97
CA LEU A 210 12.31 1.26 -3.37
C LEU A 210 12.66 2.68 -3.82
N THR A 211 13.25 2.75 -5.02
CA THR A 211 13.67 4.00 -5.64
C THR A 211 12.46 4.90 -5.77
N THR A 212 12.66 6.18 -5.48
CA THR A 212 11.64 7.19 -5.71
C THR A 212 11.12 7.09 -7.14
N HIS A 213 9.81 6.92 -7.30
CA HIS A 213 9.17 6.78 -8.60
C HIS A 213 7.80 7.44 -8.57
N PHE A 214 7.70 8.59 -9.22
CA PHE A 214 6.50 9.43 -9.22
C PHE A 214 5.35 8.88 -10.09
N THR A 215 5.67 8.05 -11.09
CA THR A 215 4.72 7.55 -12.10
C THR A 215 4.31 6.08 -11.91
N ASN A 216 4.52 5.51 -10.71
CA ASN A 216 4.26 4.09 -10.47
C ASN A 216 2.75 3.80 -10.58
N PRO A 217 2.31 2.80 -11.38
CA PRO A 217 0.89 2.42 -11.50
C PRO A 217 0.22 2.00 -10.18
N ALA A 218 0.97 1.60 -9.15
CA ALA A 218 0.44 1.30 -7.83
C ALA A 218 0.23 2.54 -6.94
N GLY A 219 0.67 3.72 -7.40
CA GLY A 219 0.72 4.98 -6.66
C GLY A 219 2.17 5.45 -6.60
N GLY A 220 2.42 6.73 -6.87
CA GLY A 220 3.76 7.31 -6.76
C GLY A 220 4.32 7.05 -5.36
N HIS A 221 5.60 6.64 -5.29
CA HIS A 221 6.22 6.26 -4.02
C HIS A 221 7.64 6.82 -3.88
N THR A 222 8.07 6.97 -2.63
CA THR A 222 9.42 7.31 -2.21
C THR A 222 9.72 6.60 -0.89
N SER A 223 10.96 6.69 -0.42
CA SER A 223 11.38 6.15 0.86
C SER A 223 12.08 7.24 1.67
N VAL A 224 11.90 7.23 2.98
CA VAL A 224 12.61 8.09 3.95
C VAL A 224 13.14 7.21 5.08
N THR A 225 14.04 7.75 5.90
CA THR A 225 14.49 7.09 7.13
C THR A 225 13.95 7.85 8.34
N VAL A 226 13.34 7.14 9.28
CA VAL A 226 12.87 7.68 10.56
C VAL A 226 13.51 6.86 11.67
N GLY A 227 14.30 7.48 12.53
CA GLY A 227 14.90 6.77 13.67
C GLY A 227 15.80 5.60 13.26
N GLY A 228 16.42 5.69 12.08
CA GLY A 228 17.20 4.59 11.48
C GLY A 228 16.37 3.50 10.78
N THR A 229 15.04 3.62 10.73
CA THR A 229 14.15 2.68 10.04
C THR A 229 13.74 3.23 8.68
N GLN A 230 13.88 2.42 7.63
CA GLN A 230 13.41 2.79 6.29
C GLN A 230 11.87 2.69 6.20
N VAL A 231 11.24 3.80 5.83
CA VAL A 231 9.81 3.97 5.69
C VAL A 231 9.47 4.27 4.24
N GLY A 232 8.67 3.43 3.60
CA GLY A 232 8.08 3.68 2.29
C GLY A 232 6.84 4.55 2.40
N VAL A 233 6.78 5.63 1.63
CA VAL A 233 5.64 6.55 1.52
C VAL A 233 5.07 6.46 0.11
N GLN A 234 3.79 6.14 0.01
CA GLN A 234 3.12 5.92 -1.27
C GLN A 234 1.78 6.65 -1.31
N ARG A 235 1.58 7.49 -2.33
CA ARG A 235 0.29 8.14 -2.54
C ARG A 235 -0.65 7.19 -3.28
N VAL A 236 -1.68 6.73 -2.58
CA VAL A 236 -2.64 5.74 -3.11
C VAL A 236 -3.73 6.43 -3.92
N ASP A 237 -4.32 7.48 -3.35
CA ASP A 237 -5.30 8.34 -4.00
C ASP A 237 -5.07 9.82 -3.54
N PRO A 238 -5.86 10.81 -3.97
CA PRO A 238 -5.63 12.20 -3.57
C PRO A 238 -5.63 12.45 -2.06
N GLU A 239 -6.40 11.66 -1.30
CA GLU A 239 -6.68 11.85 0.13
C GLU A 239 -6.13 10.70 0.99
N LEU A 240 -5.52 9.68 0.39
CA LEU A 240 -5.00 8.50 1.07
C LEU A 240 -3.53 8.24 0.76
N THR A 241 -2.73 8.15 1.81
CA THR A 241 -1.32 7.78 1.75
C THR A 241 -1.09 6.47 2.46
N ARG A 242 -0.37 5.55 1.82
CA ARG A 242 0.16 4.34 2.45
C ARG A 242 1.57 4.60 2.96
N ILE A 243 1.81 4.31 4.23
CA ILE A 243 3.12 4.32 4.88
C ILE A 243 3.44 2.88 5.29
N ALA A 244 4.64 2.38 5.00
CA ALA A 244 5.01 1.02 5.40
C ALA A 244 6.48 0.91 5.76
N TRP A 245 6.78 0.06 6.74
CA TRP A 245 8.14 -0.24 7.18
C TRP A 245 8.27 -1.70 7.60
N GLY A 246 9.51 -2.19 7.59
CA GLY A 246 9.88 -3.49 8.13
C GLY A 246 10.33 -3.37 9.59
N ARG A 247 10.18 -4.44 10.35
CA ARG A 247 10.76 -4.60 11.69
C ARG A 247 11.21 -6.03 11.88
N ASP A 248 12.48 -6.20 12.17
CA ASP A 248 13.06 -7.52 12.45
C ASP A 248 13.00 -7.83 13.95
N VAL A 249 12.65 -9.07 14.29
CA VAL A 249 12.66 -9.59 15.67
C VAL A 249 13.25 -10.99 15.67
N GLY A 250 14.55 -11.09 15.97
CA GLY A 250 15.29 -12.33 15.75
C GLY A 250 15.40 -12.63 14.25
N ASP A 251 14.99 -13.82 13.83
CA ASP A 251 15.01 -14.24 12.41
C ASP A 251 13.69 -13.95 11.67
N ASP A 252 12.75 -13.27 12.33
CA ASP A 252 11.43 -12.95 11.78
C ASP A 252 11.37 -11.50 11.26
N GLU A 253 10.87 -11.34 10.02
CA GLU A 253 10.57 -10.02 9.44
C GLU A 253 9.06 -9.73 9.56
N PHE A 254 8.72 -8.58 10.14
CA PHE A 254 7.37 -8.05 10.19
C PHE A 254 7.25 -6.81 9.31
N THR A 255 6.27 -6.79 8.42
CA THR A 255 5.91 -5.58 7.67
C THR A 255 4.70 -4.92 8.29
N VAL A 256 4.86 -3.70 8.77
CA VAL A 256 3.75 -2.83 9.21
C VAL A 256 3.41 -1.89 8.06
N ALA A 257 2.13 -1.73 7.78
CA ALA A 257 1.64 -0.76 6.80
C ALA A 257 0.40 -0.05 7.31
N LEU A 258 0.38 1.28 7.20
CA LEU A 258 -0.70 2.17 7.56
C LEU A 258 -1.26 2.84 6.31
N HIS A 259 -2.57 3.01 6.26
CA HIS A 259 -3.30 3.81 5.27
C HIS A 259 -3.86 5.02 6.00
N VAL A 260 -3.13 6.14 5.88
CA VAL A 260 -3.42 7.39 6.55
C VAL A 260 -4.30 8.25 5.63
N PRO A 261 -5.48 8.74 6.08
CA PRO A 261 -6.40 9.54 5.28
C PRO A 261 -5.90 11.00 5.12
N HIS A 262 -4.66 11.14 4.68
CA HIS A 262 -3.95 12.39 4.50
C HIS A 262 -3.07 12.35 3.24
N GLU A 263 -2.74 13.53 2.72
CA GLU A 263 -1.72 13.66 1.69
C GLU A 263 -0.32 13.26 2.23
N PRO A 264 0.67 12.95 1.36
CA PRO A 264 1.92 12.35 1.81
C PRO A 264 2.70 13.15 2.86
N ARG A 265 2.68 14.48 2.77
CA ARG A 265 3.29 15.36 3.78
C ARG A 265 2.65 15.13 5.15
N GLN A 266 1.33 15.33 5.23
CA GLN A 266 0.56 15.23 6.47
C GLN A 266 0.62 13.81 7.05
N ALA A 267 0.62 12.79 6.19
CA ALA A 267 0.76 11.39 6.62
C ALA A 267 2.13 11.11 7.26
N LEU A 268 3.22 11.66 6.70
CA LEU A 268 4.55 11.52 7.28
C LEU A 268 4.68 12.30 8.60
N GLU A 269 4.14 13.52 8.66
CA GLU A 269 4.10 14.28 9.92
C GLU A 269 3.27 13.55 10.99
N PHE A 270 2.15 12.93 10.60
CA PHE A 270 1.32 12.09 11.49
C PHE A 270 2.12 10.89 12.02
N LEU A 271 2.89 10.21 11.17
CA LEU A 271 3.78 9.12 11.59
C LEU A 271 4.80 9.59 12.63
N LEU A 272 5.46 10.73 12.38
CA LEU A 272 6.49 11.30 13.25
C LEU A 272 5.97 11.75 14.63
N ARG A 273 4.67 11.94 14.78
CA ARG A 273 4.00 12.22 16.08
C ARG A 273 3.56 10.95 16.81
N GLY A 274 3.59 9.80 16.14
CA GLY A 274 3.26 8.50 16.72
C GLY A 274 4.31 8.05 17.73
N ARG A 275 3.88 7.34 18.76
CA ARG A 275 4.75 6.58 19.66
C ARG A 275 4.85 5.16 19.17
N ASP A 276 6.02 4.53 19.34
CA ASP A 276 6.30 3.17 18.86
C ASP A 276 6.11 2.98 17.33
N ALA A 277 5.86 4.08 16.62
CA ALA A 277 6.16 4.25 15.21
C ALA A 277 7.69 4.22 15.03
N PRO A 278 8.19 3.88 13.82
CA PRO A 278 9.61 3.88 13.52
C PRO A 278 10.31 5.19 13.88
#